data_AF-A0A8S9WEI5-F1
#
_entry.id   AF-A0A8S9WEI5-F1
#
_cell.length_a   1.000
_cell.length_b   1.000
_cell.length_c   1.000
_cell.angle_alpha   90.00
_cell.angle_beta   90.00
_cell.angle_gamma   90.00
#
_symmetry.space_group_name_H-M   'P 1'
#
loop_
_entity.id
_entity.type
_entity.pdbx_description
1 polymer ?
#
loop_
_entity_poly.entity_id
_entity_poly.type
_entity_poly.pdbx_seq_one_letter_code
_entity_poly.pdbx_strand_id
1 'polypeptide(L)'
;MMFNWSGYLDLAKELAGQTAGQATEEAKLRSSASRAYYAAFCRARNYLRDEGCSIPPTGIAHVIVRDEFKFSTDKQHRKIGQNLE
;
A
#
# COMPACT_ATOMS: atom_id res chain seq x y z
N MET A 1 -9.13 15.46 -8.22
CA MET A 1 -7.76 15.52 -7.66
C MET A 1 -7.37 14.12 -7.24
N MET A 2 -6.26 13.57 -7.72
CA MET A 2 -5.81 12.23 -7.33
C MET A 2 -5.10 12.33 -5.97
N PHE A 3 -5.55 11.57 -4.97
CA PHE A 3 -4.87 11.52 -3.68
C PHE A 3 -3.43 11.01 -3.86
N ASN A 4 -2.44 11.73 -3.32
CA ASN A 4 -1.04 11.34 -3.40
C ASN A 4 -0.72 10.31 -2.31
N TRP A 5 -0.75 9.03 -2.69
CA TRP A 5 -0.45 7.91 -1.80
C TRP A 5 0.98 7.92 -1.23
N SER A 6 1.93 8.64 -1.85
CA SER A 6 3.27 8.82 -1.26
C SER A 6 3.22 9.59 0.06
N GLY A 7 2.32 10.59 0.17
CA GLY A 7 2.13 11.30 1.44
C GLY A 7 1.59 10.40 2.56
N TYR A 8 0.89 9.32 2.21
CA TYR A 8 0.42 8.34 3.19
C TYR A 8 1.54 7.43 3.69
N LEU A 9 2.54 7.15 2.85
CA LEU A 9 3.77 6.48 3.27
C LEU A 9 4.62 7.39 4.16
N ASP A 10 4.70 8.69 3.87
CA ASP A 10 5.44 9.63 4.69
C ASP A 10 4.81 9.76 6.09
N LEU A 11 3.47 9.86 6.17
CA LEU A 11 2.75 9.79 7.44
C LEU A 11 3.00 8.46 8.19
N ALA A 12 3.08 7.34 7.48
CA ALA A 12 3.41 6.06 8.10
C ALA A 12 4.81 6.08 8.77
N LYS A 13 5.81 6.64 8.08
CA LYS A 13 7.17 6.79 8.62
C LYS A 13 7.21 7.72 9.83
N GLU A 14 6.49 8.84 9.77
CA GLU A 14 6.38 9.77 10.91
C GLU A 14 5.81 9.07 12.14
N LEU A 15 4.72 8.31 11.99
CA LEU A 15 4.10 7.59 13.10
C LEU A 15 5.02 6.50 13.67
N ALA A 16 5.81 5.83 12.83
CA ALA A 16 6.79 4.83 13.30
C ALA A 16 7.97 5.46 14.06
N GLY A 17 8.35 6.69 13.72
CA GLY A 17 9.47 7.41 14.37
C GLY A 17 9.07 8.24 15.60
N GLN A 18 7.77 8.45 15.84
CA GLN A 18 7.28 9.30 16.93
C GLN A 18 7.23 8.57 18.28
N THR A 19 8.18 8.89 19.16
CA THR A 19 8.15 8.42 20.56
C THR A 19 7.32 9.33 21.48
N ALA A 20 7.24 10.63 21.18
CA ALA A 20 6.49 11.62 21.96
C ALA A 20 5.02 11.78 21.49
N GLY A 21 4.13 12.22 22.38
CA GLY A 21 2.71 12.51 22.08
C GLY A 21 1.72 11.78 22.99
N GLN A 22 0.43 12.06 22.82
CA GLN A 22 -0.64 11.47 23.65
C GLN A 22 -1.02 10.04 23.25
N ALA A 23 -0.82 9.66 21.99
CA ALA A 23 -1.11 8.31 21.52
C ALA A 23 -0.05 7.32 21.99
N THR A 24 -0.50 6.12 22.38
CA THR A 24 0.39 5.03 22.77
C THR A 24 1.25 4.56 21.60
N GLU A 25 2.41 3.98 21.91
CA GLU A 25 3.32 3.44 20.90
C GLU A 25 2.64 2.37 20.03
N GLU A 26 1.90 1.44 20.64
CA GLU A 26 1.11 0.43 19.92
C GLU A 26 0.11 1.04 18.94
N ALA A 27 -0.60 2.10 19.33
CA ALA A 27 -1.57 2.78 18.46
C ALA A 27 -0.87 3.44 17.25
N LYS A 28 0.31 4.02 17.47
CA LYS A 28 1.12 4.61 16.39
C LYS A 28 1.67 3.55 15.45
N LEU A 29 2.20 2.45 15.97
CA LEU A 29 2.76 1.36 15.16
C LEU A 29 1.68 0.67 14.31
N ARG A 30 0.52 0.34 14.88
CA ARG A 30 -0.62 -0.20 14.11
C ARG A 30 -1.08 0.77 13.04
N SER A 31 -1.16 2.04 13.38
CA SER A 31 -1.52 3.11 12.46
C SER A 31 -0.52 3.28 11.34
N SER A 32 0.78 3.19 11.63
CA SER A 32 1.88 3.22 10.67
C SER A 32 1.79 2.05 9.70
N ALA A 33 1.68 0.83 10.19
CA ALA A 33 1.61 -0.38 9.37
C ALA A 33 0.43 -0.34 8.38
N SER A 34 -0.77 0.02 8.86
CA SER A 34 -1.95 0.15 8.00
C SER A 34 -1.76 1.22 6.91
N ARG A 35 -1.18 2.37 7.26
CA ARG A 35 -0.92 3.47 6.30
C ARG A 35 0.11 3.08 5.26
N ALA A 36 1.19 2.41 5.68
CA ALA A 36 2.21 1.90 4.76
C ALA A 36 1.62 0.87 3.79
N TYR A 37 0.80 -0.06 4.29
CA TYR A 37 0.11 -1.04 3.45
C TYR A 37 -0.78 -0.37 2.41
N TYR A 38 -1.68 0.53 2.81
CA TYR A 38 -2.58 1.21 1.88
C TYR A 38 -1.84 2.11 0.89
N ALA A 39 -0.74 2.76 1.31
CA ALA A 39 0.12 3.51 0.41
C ALA A 39 0.71 2.60 -0.69
N ALA A 40 1.24 1.44 -0.33
CA ALA A 40 1.79 0.48 -1.27
C ALA A 40 0.70 -0.10 -2.19
N PHE A 41 -0.39 -0.61 -1.61
CA PHE A 41 -1.51 -1.21 -2.35
C PHE A 41 -2.13 -0.22 -3.34
N CYS A 42 -2.45 1.01 -2.91
CA CYS A 42 -3.11 1.95 -3.81
C CYS A 42 -2.19 2.48 -4.91
N ARG A 43 -0.87 2.58 -4.66
CA ARG A 43 0.09 2.85 -5.74
C ARG A 43 0.14 1.72 -6.76
N ALA A 44 0.22 0.47 -6.29
CA ALA A 44 0.19 -0.71 -7.14
C ALA A 44 -1.11 -0.81 -7.97
N ARG A 45 -2.27 -0.60 -7.32
CA ARG A 45 -3.59 -0.56 -7.99
C ARG A 45 -3.66 0.54 -9.04
N ASN A 46 -3.19 1.75 -8.71
CA ASN A 46 -3.22 2.87 -9.66
C ASN A 46 -2.31 2.61 -10.85
N TYR A 47 -1.12 2.03 -10.63
CA TYR A 47 -0.23 1.61 -11.71
C TYR A 47 -0.93 0.64 -12.67
N LEU A 48 -1.53 -0.43 -12.16
CA LEU A 48 -2.24 -1.41 -13.00
C LEU A 48 -3.44 -0.78 -13.75
N ARG A 49 -4.19 0.11 -13.08
CA ARG A 49 -5.26 0.87 -13.73
C ARG A 49 -4.72 1.70 -14.90
N ASP A 50 -3.58 2.37 -14.71
CA ASP A 50 -2.98 3.24 -15.72
C ASP A 50 -2.40 2.41 -16.90
N GLU A 51 -2.02 1.16 -16.65
CA GLU A 51 -1.67 0.15 -17.67
C GLU A 51 -2.91 -0.48 -18.36
N GLY A 52 -4.13 -0.11 -17.96
CA GLY A 52 -5.38 -0.55 -18.57
C GLY A 52 -6.06 -1.74 -17.89
N CYS A 53 -5.56 -2.23 -16.76
CA CYS A 53 -6.23 -3.28 -15.99
C CYS A 53 -7.52 -2.75 -15.34
N SER A 54 -8.64 -3.44 -15.57
CA SER A 54 -9.92 -3.12 -14.92
C SER A 54 -9.97 -3.72 -13.51
N ILE A 55 -9.78 -2.90 -12.49
CA ILE A 55 -9.82 -3.33 -11.08
C ILE A 55 -11.13 -2.86 -10.42
N PRO A 56 -12.00 -3.78 -9.98
CA PRO A 56 -13.25 -3.42 -9.32
C PRO A 56 -12.99 -2.75 -7.96
N PRO A 57 -13.81 -1.77 -7.54
CA PRO A 57 -13.63 -1.06 -6.27
C PRO A 57 -14.20 -1.83 -5.07
N THR A 58 -13.96 -3.15 -5.01
CA THR A 58 -14.44 -4.03 -3.94
C THR A 58 -13.26 -4.71 -3.23
N GLY A 59 -13.51 -5.45 -2.15
CA GLY A 59 -12.45 -6.17 -1.43
C GLY A 59 -11.63 -7.12 -2.31
N ILE A 60 -12.19 -7.60 -3.43
CA ILE A 60 -11.47 -8.46 -4.38
C ILE A 60 -10.30 -7.73 -5.07
N ALA A 61 -10.28 -6.39 -5.06
CA ALA A 61 -9.18 -5.60 -5.60
C ALA A 61 -7.84 -5.98 -4.96
N HIS A 62 -7.82 -6.31 -3.67
CA HIS A 62 -6.61 -6.72 -2.96
C HIS A 62 -6.01 -8.00 -3.56
N VAL A 63 -6.87 -8.99 -3.83
CA VAL A 63 -6.49 -10.26 -4.46
C VAL A 63 -5.97 -10.03 -5.88
N ILE A 64 -6.72 -9.29 -6.70
CA ILE A 64 -6.35 -9.02 -8.09
C ILE A 64 -5.01 -8.29 -8.17
N VAL A 65 -4.86 -7.17 -7.45
CA VAL A 65 -3.60 -6.39 -7.49
C VAL A 65 -2.43 -7.26 -7.03
N ARG A 66 -2.58 -7.99 -5.91
CA ARG A 66 -1.53 -8.88 -5.42
C ARG A 66 -1.14 -9.90 -6.49
N ASP A 67 -2.10 -10.56 -7.10
CA ASP A 67 -1.86 -11.67 -8.04
C ASP A 67 -1.26 -11.17 -9.36
N GLU A 68 -1.73 -10.05 -9.91
CA GLU A 68 -1.15 -9.41 -11.10
C GLU A 68 0.35 -9.12 -10.91
N PHE A 69 0.73 -8.59 -9.73
CA PHE A 69 2.12 -8.36 -9.41
C PHE A 69 2.88 -9.65 -9.09
N LYS A 70 2.29 -10.57 -8.31
CA LYS A 70 2.92 -11.82 -7.84
C LYS A 70 3.26 -12.77 -8.98
N PHE A 71 2.45 -12.81 -10.04
CA PHE A 71 2.65 -13.67 -11.21
C PHE A 71 3.30 -12.96 -12.41
N SER A 72 3.69 -11.69 -12.26
CA SER A 72 4.40 -10.94 -13.30
C SER A 72 5.73 -11.60 -13.69
N THR A 73 6.12 -11.46 -14.96
CA THR A 73 7.46 -11.85 -15.45
C THR A 73 8.55 -10.90 -14.96
N ASP A 74 8.21 -9.68 -14.56
CA ASP A 74 9.13 -8.72 -13.96
C ASP A 74 9.45 -9.08 -12.49
N LYS A 75 10.74 -9.09 -12.15
CA LYS A 75 11.21 -9.50 -10.82
C LYS A 75 10.82 -8.49 -9.72
N GLN A 76 10.81 -7.20 -10.01
CA GLN A 76 10.40 -6.16 -9.06
C GLN A 76 8.89 -6.26 -8.79
N HIS A 77 8.10 -6.50 -9.83
CA HIS A 77 6.66 -6.71 -9.71
C HIS A 77 6.35 -7.91 -8.81
N ARG A 78 7.04 -9.04 -9.00
CA ARG A 78 6.86 -10.19 -8.09
C ARG A 78 7.14 -9.85 -6.64
N LYS A 79 8.18 -9.05 -6.37
CA LYS A 79 8.49 -8.59 -5.01
C LYS A 79 7.39 -7.69 -4.44
N ILE A 80 6.77 -6.84 -5.27
CA ILE A 80 5.61 -6.05 -4.86
C ILE A 80 4.46 -6.98 -4.48
N GLY A 81 4.13 -7.97 -5.32
CA GLY A 81 3.06 -8.93 -5.04
C GLY A 81 3.27 -9.73 -3.76
N GLN A 82 4.51 -10.16 -3.48
CA GLN A 82 4.87 -10.84 -2.23
C GLN A 82 4.70 -9.96 -0.99
N ASN A 83 4.90 -8.65 -1.10
CA ASN A 83 4.71 -7.71 0.01
C ASN A 83 3.25 -7.27 0.20
N LEU A 84 2.36 -7.64 -0.74
CA LEU A 84 0.92 -7.36 -0.69
C LEU A 84 0.07 -8.59 -0.30
N GLU A 85 0.72 -9.72 -0.05
CA GLU A 85 0.12 -10.94 0.50
C GLU A 85 -0.29 -10.77 1.97
#